data_AF-A0A6J4KRB9-F1
#
_entry.id   AF-A0A6J4KRB9-F1
#
_cell.length_a   1.000
_cell.length_b   1.000
_cell.length_c   1.000
_cell.angle_alpha   90.00
_cell.angle_beta   90.00
_cell.angle_gamma   90.00
#
_symmetry.space_group_name_H-M   'P 1'
#
loop_
_entity.id
_entity.type
_entity.pdbx_description
1 polymer ?
#
loop_
_entity_poly.entity_id
_entity_poly.type
_entity_poly.pdbx_seq_one_letter_code
_entity_poly.pdbx_strand_id
1 'polypeptide(L)'
;MPAVDQTGQAVRQDTLYRLGRIISQIFHPTVNGFASYLLVGVNGPGIASVRSGLGWAATSILVVLTPPSLYFYLRLFKGHYSDDDVSHRSERTGLYIASVLSVLVGTYVLYLLGAPTAFLRLNAAAAGVAIVAMLINFRWKISVHSASIGTLAMLATLFTQ
;
A
#
# COMPACT_ATOMS: atom_id res chain seq x y z
N MET A 1 14.90 -14.92 8.36
CA MET A 1 14.67 -16.20 7.65
C MET A 1 15.47 -16.17 6.36
N PRO A 2 16.16 -17.26 5.97
CA PRO A 2 16.80 -17.32 4.66
C PRO A 2 15.73 -17.14 3.58
N ALA A 3 16.08 -16.43 2.51
CA ALA A 3 15.14 -16.17 1.42
C ALA A 3 14.88 -17.46 0.66
N VAL A 4 13.63 -17.72 0.33
CA VAL A 4 13.18 -18.94 -0.34
C VAL A 4 12.51 -18.54 -1.66
N ASP A 5 12.82 -19.25 -2.74
CA ASP A 5 12.20 -18.99 -4.03
C ASP A 5 10.77 -19.54 -4.11
N GLN A 6 10.13 -19.35 -5.26
CA GLN A 6 8.75 -19.81 -5.48
C GLN A 6 8.60 -21.34 -5.44
N THR A 7 9.70 -22.09 -5.44
CA THR A 7 9.75 -23.56 -5.38
C THR A 7 10.12 -24.10 -4.00
N GLY A 8 10.32 -23.22 -3.01
CA GLY A 8 10.71 -23.65 -1.67
C GLY A 8 12.22 -23.84 -1.48
N GLN A 9 13.04 -23.44 -2.46
CA GLN A 9 14.50 -23.60 -2.40
C GLN A 9 15.18 -22.36 -1.84
N ALA A 10 16.28 -22.54 -1.10
CA ALA A 10 17.05 -21.43 -0.56
C ALA A 10 17.69 -20.59 -1.68
N VAL A 11 17.43 -19.29 -1.67
CA VAL A 11 17.99 -18.35 -2.66
C VAL A 11 19.41 -17.95 -2.27
N ARG A 12 20.32 -17.99 -3.23
CA ARG A 12 21.69 -17.48 -3.06
C ARG A 12 21.64 -15.96 -2.83
N GLN A 13 22.10 -15.50 -1.67
CA GLN A 13 22.09 -14.09 -1.30
C GLN A 13 23.33 -13.32 -1.80
N ASP A 14 23.56 -13.38 -3.11
CA ASP A 14 24.66 -12.65 -3.75
C ASP A 14 24.37 -11.14 -3.93
N THR A 15 25.29 -10.41 -4.54
CA THR A 15 25.16 -8.95 -4.73
C THR A 15 23.92 -8.58 -5.54
N LEU A 16 23.58 -9.35 -6.57
CA LEU A 16 22.40 -9.10 -7.41
C LEU A 16 21.11 -9.31 -6.61
N TYR A 17 21.05 -10.36 -5.78
CA TYR A 17 19.95 -10.57 -4.86
C TYR A 17 19.75 -9.37 -3.91
N ARG A 18 20.84 -8.86 -3.33
CA ARG A 18 20.78 -7.69 -2.42
C ARG A 18 20.28 -6.44 -3.13
N LEU A 19 20.77 -6.17 -4.34
CA LEU A 19 20.31 -5.05 -5.15
C LEU A 19 18.82 -5.19 -5.49
N GLY A 20 18.37 -6.37 -5.92
CA GLY A 20 16.96 -6.64 -6.20
C GLY A 20 16.08 -6.42 -4.96
N ARG A 21 16.56 -6.81 -3.78
CA ARG A 21 15.86 -6.57 -2.51
C ARG A 21 15.78 -5.09 -2.16
N ILE A 22 16.84 -4.31 -2.35
CA ILE A 22 16.82 -2.85 -2.13
C ILE A 22 15.78 -2.20 -3.04
N ILE A 23 15.80 -2.54 -4.33
CA ILE A 23 14.84 -2.02 -5.31
C ILE A 23 13.41 -2.39 -4.90
N SER A 24 13.16 -3.65 -4.51
CA SER A 24 11.85 -4.10 -4.05
C SER A 24 11.36 -3.32 -2.84
N GLN A 25 12.24 -3.05 -1.87
CA GLN A 25 11.91 -2.29 -0.66
C GLN A 25 11.64 -0.80 -0.94
N ILE A 26 12.33 -0.19 -1.90
CA ILE A 26 12.05 1.19 -2.33
C ILE A 26 10.66 1.28 -2.95
N PHE A 27 10.29 0.31 -3.79
CA PHE A 27 8.97 0.25 -4.42
C PHE A 27 7.95 -0.56 -3.63
N HIS A 28 8.16 -0.70 -2.32
CA HIS A 28 7.25 -1.44 -1.45
C HIS A 28 5.89 -0.74 -1.39
N PRO A 29 4.76 -1.47 -1.34
CA PRO A 29 3.43 -0.88 -1.32
C PRO A 29 3.22 0.17 -0.22
N THR A 30 3.81 -0.04 0.95
CA THR A 30 3.79 0.94 2.04
C THR A 30 4.49 2.23 1.64
N VAL A 31 5.71 2.16 1.10
CA VAL A 31 6.48 3.35 0.67
C VAL A 31 5.74 4.10 -0.44
N ASN A 32 5.21 3.38 -1.43
CA ASN A 32 4.40 3.96 -2.50
C ASN A 32 3.12 4.61 -1.98
N GLY A 33 2.48 4.03 -0.97
CA GLY A 33 1.31 4.60 -0.29
C GLY A 33 1.64 5.92 0.43
N PHE A 34 2.74 5.94 1.19
CA PHE A 34 3.25 7.18 1.81
C PHE A 34 3.50 8.27 0.75
N ALA A 35 4.22 7.93 -0.32
CA ALA A 35 4.50 8.85 -1.41
C ALA A 35 3.22 9.36 -2.09
N SER A 36 2.24 8.49 -2.31
CA SER A 36 0.95 8.86 -2.93
C SER A 36 0.19 9.89 -2.09
N TYR A 37 0.11 9.70 -0.77
CA TYR A 37 -0.56 10.66 0.11
C TYR A 37 0.17 12.01 0.17
N LEU A 38 1.51 12.00 0.21
CA LEU A 38 2.29 13.24 0.19
C LEU A 38 2.13 13.98 -1.14
N LEU A 39 2.17 13.26 -2.26
CA LEU A 39 2.00 13.84 -3.58
C LEU A 39 0.63 14.52 -3.74
N VAL A 40 -0.44 13.86 -3.29
CA VAL A 40 -1.80 14.43 -3.26
C VAL A 40 -1.89 15.58 -2.26
N GLY A 41 -1.21 15.51 -1.11
CA GLY A 41 -1.17 16.60 -0.14
C GLY A 41 -0.47 17.85 -0.65
N VAL A 42 0.54 17.72 -1.50
CA VAL A 42 1.27 18.87 -2.05
C VAL A 42 0.59 19.45 -3.29
N ASN A 43 0.09 18.59 -4.19
CA ASN A 43 -0.35 19.00 -5.53
C ASN A 43 -1.84 18.73 -5.81
N GLY A 44 -2.58 18.17 -4.85
CA GLY A 44 -3.97 17.80 -5.04
C GLY A 44 -4.90 19.01 -5.20
N PRO A 45 -5.98 18.88 -5.97
CA PRO A 45 -6.97 19.94 -6.13
C PRO A 45 -7.75 20.17 -4.83
N GLY A 46 -8.08 21.44 -4.55
CA GLY A 46 -8.83 21.82 -3.35
C GLY A 46 -8.01 21.83 -2.06
N ILE A 47 -6.68 21.74 -2.15
CA ILE A 47 -5.78 21.93 -1.02
C ILE A 47 -5.52 23.42 -0.82
N ALA A 48 -5.89 23.95 0.34
CA ALA A 48 -5.77 25.39 0.64
C ALA A 48 -4.31 25.87 0.78
N SER A 49 -3.43 25.00 1.28
CA SER A 49 -1.99 25.26 1.43
C SER A 49 -1.22 23.95 1.58
N VAL A 50 0.08 23.96 1.22
CA VAL A 50 0.96 22.77 1.41
C VAL A 50 0.93 22.28 2.85
N ARG A 51 0.96 23.19 3.84
CA ARG A 51 0.86 22.82 5.27
C ARG A 51 -0.43 22.05 5.57
N SER A 52 -1.58 22.55 5.09
CA SER A 52 -2.86 21.88 5.30
C SER A 52 -2.92 20.53 4.59
N GLY A 53 -2.39 20.43 3.37
CA GLY A 53 -2.37 19.19 2.60
C GLY A 53 -1.43 18.14 3.20
N LEU A 54 -0.27 18.54 3.73
CA LEU A 54 0.60 17.65 4.49
C LEU A 54 -0.07 17.18 5.80
N GLY A 55 -0.86 18.04 6.45
CA GLY A 55 -1.70 17.64 7.58
C GLY A 55 -2.68 16.53 7.20
N TRP A 56 -3.42 16.71 6.10
CA TRP A 56 -4.34 15.69 5.59
C TRP A 56 -3.65 14.41 5.11
N ALA A 57 -2.45 14.53 4.52
CA ALA A 57 -1.63 13.38 4.16
C ALA A 57 -1.23 12.59 5.40
N ALA A 58 -0.76 13.27 6.45
CA ALA A 58 -0.41 12.63 7.73
C ALA A 58 -1.62 11.96 8.38
N THR A 59 -2.78 12.63 8.42
CA THR A 59 -4.03 12.04 8.93
C THR A 59 -4.42 10.81 8.11
N SER A 60 -4.36 10.90 6.78
CA SER A 60 -4.70 9.78 5.89
C SER A 60 -3.77 8.59 6.09
N ILE A 61 -2.46 8.83 6.19
CA ILE A 61 -1.48 7.79 6.50
C ILE A 61 -1.84 7.11 7.82
N LEU A 62 -2.13 7.88 8.87
CA LEU A 62 -2.43 7.36 10.19
C LEU A 62 -3.71 6.51 10.22
N VAL A 63 -4.78 6.95 9.55
CA VAL A 63 -6.10 6.30 9.65
C VAL A 63 -6.35 5.25 8.56
N VAL A 64 -5.67 5.33 7.42
CA VAL A 64 -5.85 4.42 6.28
C VAL A 64 -4.66 3.48 6.08
N LEU A 65 -3.43 3.99 6.09
CA LEU A 65 -2.25 3.20 5.72
C LEU A 65 -1.63 2.45 6.91
N THR A 66 -1.61 3.08 8.08
CA THR A 66 -1.00 2.50 9.28
C THR A 66 -1.70 1.23 9.75
N PRO A 67 -3.05 1.13 9.81
CA PRO A 67 -3.69 -0.08 10.33
C PRO A 67 -3.37 -1.38 9.55
N PRO A 68 -3.46 -1.45 8.21
CA PRO A 68 -3.11 -2.67 7.48
C PRO A 68 -1.59 -2.93 7.51
N SER A 69 -0.77 -1.88 7.55
CA SER A 69 0.69 -2.02 7.72
C SER A 69 1.03 -2.64 9.07
N LEU A 70 0.40 -2.16 10.14
CA LEU A 70 0.56 -2.72 11.49
C LEU A 70 0.07 -4.17 11.53
N TYR A 71 -1.09 -4.46 10.94
CA TYR A 71 -1.60 -5.82 10.82
C TYR A 71 -0.60 -6.75 10.11
N PHE A 72 0.00 -6.29 9.00
CA PHE A 72 1.06 -7.02 8.30
C PHE A 72 2.26 -7.29 9.20
N TYR A 73 2.86 -6.26 9.81
CA TYR A 73 4.05 -6.43 10.64
C TYR A 73 3.78 -7.32 11.85
N LEU A 74 2.64 -7.16 12.53
CA LEU A 74 2.27 -8.02 13.65
C LEU A 74 2.14 -9.49 13.26
N ARG A 75 1.54 -9.78 12.09
CA ARG A 75 1.45 -11.14 11.54
C ARG A 75 2.83 -11.69 11.18
N LEU A 76 3.67 -10.87 10.54
CA LEU A 76 5.04 -11.22 10.18
C LEU A 76 5.90 -11.55 11.40
N PHE A 77 5.88 -10.70 12.43
CA PHE A 77 6.62 -10.93 13.67
C PHE A 77 6.17 -12.17 14.43
N LYS A 78 4.88 -12.54 14.34
CA LYS A 78 4.33 -13.76 14.93
C LYS A 78 4.61 -15.02 14.11
N GLY A 79 5.32 -14.92 12.98
CA GLY A 79 5.63 -16.07 12.12
C GLY A 79 4.44 -16.63 11.35
N HIS A 80 3.38 -15.83 11.16
CA HIS A 80 2.20 -16.27 10.40
C HIS A 80 2.38 -16.20 8.88
N TYR A 81 3.47 -15.62 8.41
CA TYR A 81 3.82 -15.57 6.99
C TYR A 81 5.06 -16.41 6.75
N SER A 82 5.00 -17.22 5.69
CA SER A 82 6.10 -18.08 5.28
C SER A 82 7.29 -17.28 4.74
N ASP A 83 7.01 -16.09 4.20
CA ASP A 83 7.96 -15.13 3.64
C ASP A 83 7.44 -13.70 3.80
N ASP A 84 8.32 -12.71 3.72
CA ASP A 84 7.97 -11.30 3.88
C ASP A 84 7.19 -10.73 2.69
N ASP A 85 7.29 -11.35 1.51
CA ASP A 85 6.49 -11.04 0.32
C ASP A 85 5.09 -11.70 0.35
N VAL A 86 4.77 -12.42 1.43
CA VAL A 86 3.50 -13.15 1.64
C VAL A 86 3.15 -13.95 0.40
N SER A 87 4.04 -14.83 -0.05
CA SER A 87 3.93 -15.46 -1.37
C SER A 87 2.72 -16.40 -1.51
N HIS A 88 2.23 -16.93 -0.40
CA HIS A 88 1.07 -17.81 -0.35
C HIS A 88 -0.24 -17.01 -0.37
N ARG A 89 -1.10 -17.30 -1.35
CA ARG A 89 -2.36 -16.56 -1.54
C ARG A 89 -3.32 -16.65 -0.36
N SER A 90 -3.31 -17.78 0.36
CA SER A 90 -4.10 -18.00 1.58
C SER A 90 -3.72 -17.02 2.69
N GLU A 91 -2.44 -16.69 2.82
CA GLU A 91 -1.92 -15.75 3.81
C GLU A 91 -2.32 -14.28 3.51
N ARG A 92 -2.52 -13.95 2.22
CA ARG A 92 -2.85 -12.58 1.76
C ARG A 92 -4.28 -12.15 2.05
N THR A 93 -5.23 -13.08 2.11
CA THR A 93 -6.66 -12.75 2.20
C THR A 93 -6.96 -11.89 3.43
N GLY A 94 -6.35 -12.21 4.57
CA GLY A 94 -6.48 -11.40 5.79
C GLY A 94 -5.93 -9.98 5.62
N LEU A 95 -4.83 -9.82 4.87
CA LEU A 95 -4.24 -8.51 4.60
C LEU A 95 -5.13 -7.67 3.66
N TYR A 96 -5.75 -8.29 2.66
CA TYR A 96 -6.73 -7.59 1.81
C TYR A 96 -7.95 -7.12 2.60
N ILE A 97 -8.52 -8.00 3.44
CA ILE A 97 -9.67 -7.63 4.29
C ILE A 97 -9.29 -6.47 5.22
N ALA A 98 -8.14 -6.55 5.90
CA ALA A 98 -7.64 -5.49 6.75
C ALA A 98 -7.47 -4.16 5.99
N SER A 99 -6.93 -4.22 4.77
CA SER A 99 -6.74 -3.04 3.91
C SER A 99 -8.06 -2.43 3.48
N VAL A 100 -9.03 -3.25 3.04
CA VAL A 100 -10.37 -2.78 2.62
C VAL A 100 -11.12 -2.16 3.80
N LEU A 101 -11.12 -2.80 4.97
CA LEU A 101 -11.78 -2.24 6.16
C LEU A 101 -11.11 -0.93 6.59
N SER A 102 -9.78 -0.87 6.58
CA SER A 102 -9.05 0.33 6.97
C SER A 102 -9.31 1.50 6.02
N VAL A 103 -9.33 1.27 4.71
CA VAL A 103 -9.62 2.35 3.76
C VAL A 103 -11.07 2.81 3.85
N LEU A 104 -12.03 1.92 4.06
CA LEU A 104 -13.44 2.31 4.23
C LEU A 104 -13.65 3.13 5.51
N VAL A 105 -13.17 2.63 6.65
CA VAL A 105 -13.28 3.32 7.94
C VAL A 105 -12.49 4.63 7.94
N GLY A 106 -11.24 4.60 7.49
CA GLY A 106 -10.40 5.79 7.43
C GLY A 106 -10.93 6.85 6.48
N THR A 107 -11.52 6.46 5.34
CA THR A 107 -12.20 7.40 4.43
C THR A 107 -13.43 8.01 5.06
N TYR A 108 -14.22 7.21 5.78
CA TYR A 108 -15.39 7.72 6.49
C TYR A 108 -14.98 8.74 7.58
N VAL A 109 -13.92 8.45 8.34
CA VAL A 109 -13.34 9.40 9.30
C VAL A 109 -12.88 10.69 8.61
N LEU A 110 -12.12 10.58 7.51
CA LEU A 110 -11.67 11.75 6.75
C LEU A 110 -12.84 12.58 6.19
N TYR A 111 -13.91 11.92 5.73
CA TYR A 111 -15.12 12.58 5.28
C TYR A 111 -15.78 13.39 6.41
N LEU A 112 -15.92 12.80 7.61
CA LEU A 112 -16.47 13.49 8.77
C LEU A 112 -15.62 14.68 9.22
N LEU A 113 -14.30 14.60 9.05
CA LEU A 113 -13.37 15.69 9.35
C LEU A 113 -13.35 16.80 8.28
N GLY A 114 -14.05 16.62 7.15
CA GLY A 114 -14.06 17.60 6.06
C GLY A 114 -12.80 17.56 5.20
N ALA A 115 -12.18 16.38 5.04
CA ALA A 115 -11.00 16.22 4.21
C ALA A 115 -11.25 16.65 2.75
N PRO A 116 -10.27 17.27 2.08
CA PRO A 116 -10.36 17.62 0.67
C PRO A 116 -10.71 16.41 -0.20
N THR A 117 -11.56 16.64 -1.20
CA THR A 117 -12.09 15.56 -2.06
C THR A 117 -10.99 14.76 -2.78
N ALA A 118 -9.81 15.34 -2.98
CA ALA A 118 -8.64 14.64 -3.52
C ALA A 118 -8.26 13.40 -2.71
N PHE A 119 -8.26 13.48 -1.38
CA PHE A 119 -7.96 12.34 -0.49
C PHE A 119 -9.07 11.28 -0.53
N LEU A 120 -10.34 11.71 -0.56
CA LEU A 120 -11.48 10.80 -0.65
C LEU A 120 -11.47 10.01 -1.97
N ARG A 121 -11.13 10.68 -3.09
CA ARG A 121 -10.98 10.05 -4.41
C ARG A 121 -9.82 9.07 -4.45
N LEU A 122 -8.67 9.45 -3.89
CA LEU A 122 -7.51 8.56 -3.75
C LEU A 122 -7.90 7.29 -2.99
N ASN A 123 -8.57 7.44 -1.85
CA ASN A 123 -8.97 6.29 -1.03
C ASN A 123 -10.05 5.43 -1.72
N ALA A 124 -11.00 6.04 -2.43
CA ALA A 124 -11.99 5.30 -3.22
C ALA A 124 -11.31 4.46 -4.31
N ALA A 125 -10.33 5.03 -5.01
CA ALA A 125 -9.53 4.29 -5.99
C ALA A 125 -8.73 3.15 -5.33
N ALA A 126 -8.08 3.43 -4.19
CA ALA A 126 -7.34 2.42 -3.43
C ALA A 126 -8.24 1.27 -2.95
N ALA A 127 -9.46 1.57 -2.48
CA ALA A 127 -10.45 0.57 -2.12
C ALA A 127 -10.86 -0.29 -3.32
N GLY A 128 -11.11 0.34 -4.47
CA GLY A 128 -11.41 -0.37 -5.72
C GLY A 128 -10.27 -1.31 -6.14
N VAL A 129 -9.02 -0.83 -6.13
CA VAL A 129 -7.83 -1.64 -6.43
C VAL A 129 -7.71 -2.81 -5.44
N ALA A 130 -7.88 -2.58 -4.13
CA ALA A 130 -7.79 -3.62 -3.12
C ALA A 130 -8.88 -4.69 -3.27
N ILE A 131 -10.13 -4.29 -3.57
CA ILE A 131 -11.24 -5.22 -3.80
C ILE A 131 -11.00 -6.05 -5.05
N VAL A 132 -10.65 -5.42 -6.18
CA VAL A 132 -10.34 -6.13 -7.42
C VAL A 132 -9.16 -7.08 -7.22
N ALA A 133 -8.09 -6.62 -6.56
CA ALA A 133 -6.94 -7.43 -6.21
C ALA A 133 -7.33 -8.65 -5.35
N MET A 134 -8.18 -8.46 -4.34
CA MET A 134 -8.68 -9.53 -3.48
C MET A 134 -9.48 -10.57 -4.27
N LEU A 135 -10.39 -10.13 -5.15
CA LEU A 135 -11.20 -11.01 -6.00
C LEU A 135 -10.33 -11.84 -6.94
N ILE A 136 -9.35 -11.20 -7.58
CA ILE A 136 -8.38 -11.90 -8.45
C ILE A 136 -7.54 -12.88 -7.62
N ASN A 137 -7.11 -12.51 -6.40
CA ASN A 137 -6.28 -13.33 -5.52
C ASN A 137 -6.90 -14.71 -5.23
N PHE A 138 -8.23 -14.85 -5.22
CA PHE A 138 -8.89 -16.14 -5.05
C PHE A 138 -8.54 -17.14 -6.16
N ARG A 139 -8.27 -16.69 -7.39
CA ARG A 139 -7.98 -17.56 -8.54
C ARG A 139 -6.55 -17.45 -9.07
N TRP A 140 -5.95 -16.26 -9.02
CA TRP A 140 -4.63 -15.99 -9.60
C TRP A 140 -3.70 -15.29 -8.61
N LYS A 141 -2.39 -15.51 -8.72
CA LYS A 141 -1.38 -14.76 -7.96
C LYS A 141 -1.17 -13.40 -8.63
N ILE A 142 -1.26 -12.33 -7.85
CA ILE A 142 -1.02 -10.96 -8.30
C ILE A 142 0.13 -10.29 -7.54
N SER A 143 0.71 -9.26 -8.15
CA SER A 143 1.77 -8.44 -7.58
C SER A 143 1.21 -7.14 -7.00
N VAL A 144 1.16 -7.05 -5.67
CA VAL A 144 0.73 -5.83 -4.96
C VAL A 144 1.75 -4.70 -5.18
N HIS A 145 3.04 -5.02 -5.29
CA HIS A 145 4.09 -4.07 -5.66
C HIS A 145 3.74 -3.38 -6.98
N SER A 146 3.45 -4.14 -8.04
CA SER A 146 3.09 -3.59 -9.35
C SER A 146 1.83 -2.73 -9.31
N ALA A 147 0.79 -3.16 -8.58
CA ALA A 147 -0.44 -2.36 -8.40
C ALA A 147 -0.16 -1.01 -7.71
N SER A 148 0.68 -1.02 -6.66
CA SER A 148 1.04 0.20 -5.93
C SER A 148 1.92 1.16 -6.75
N ILE A 149 2.86 0.63 -7.53
CA ILE A 149 3.70 1.41 -8.45
C ILE A 149 2.82 2.07 -9.53
N GLY A 150 1.90 1.31 -10.13
CA GLY A 150 0.99 1.84 -11.14
C GLY A 150 0.09 2.96 -10.58
N THR A 151 -0.37 2.83 -9.34
CA THR A 151 -1.14 3.87 -8.65
C THR A 151 -0.30 5.14 -8.47
N LEU A 152 0.92 5.01 -7.93
CA LEU A 152 1.82 6.16 -7.72
C LEU A 152 2.19 6.85 -9.03
N ALA A 153 2.50 6.07 -10.07
CA ALA A 153 2.83 6.60 -11.39
C ALA A 153 1.67 7.39 -12.00
N MET A 154 0.43 6.87 -11.90
CA MET A 154 -0.77 7.58 -12.36
C MET A 154 -0.94 8.91 -11.64
N LEU A 155 -0.82 8.92 -10.30
CA LEU A 155 -0.93 10.15 -9.51
C LEU A 155 0.16 11.16 -9.88
N ALA A 156 1.40 10.71 -10.08
CA ALA A 156 2.50 11.56 -10.53
C ALA A 156 2.14 12.22 -11.86
N THR A 157 1.70 11.45 -12.85
CA THR A 157 1.32 12.01 -14.16
C THR A 157 0.14 12.98 -14.09
N LEU A 158 -0.79 12.80 -13.16
CA LEU A 158 -1.95 13.69 -13.02
C LEU A 158 -1.63 15.00 -12.29
N PHE A 159 -0.63 15.02 -11.42
CA PHE A 159 -0.37 16.15 -10.52
C PHE A 159 0.99 16.84 -10.72
N THR A 160 1.79 16.40 -11.70
CA THR A 160 3.04 17.07 -12.09
C THR A 160 3.00 17.63 -13.51
N GLN A 161 1.81 17.81 -14.09
CA GLN A 161 1.58 18.58 -15.33
C GLN A 161 1.22 20.01 -14.96
#